data_AF-A0A496VKT1-F1
#
_entry.id   AF-A0A496VKT1-F1
#
_cell.length_a   1.000
_cell.length_b   1.000
_cell.length_c   1.000
_cell.angle_alpha   90.00
_cell.angle_beta   90.00
_cell.angle_gamma   90.00
#
_symmetry.space_group_name_H-M   'P 1'
#
loop_
_entity.id
_entity.type
_entity.pdbx_description
1 polymer ?
#
loop_
_entity_poly.entity_id
_entity_poly.type
_entity_poly.pdbx_seq_one_letter_code
_entity_poly.pdbx_strand_id
1 'polypeptide(L)'
;MSTDIQQRQVKLFISSTFQGLYDERDVLAKQVFPEIHRRCRQRKVDFVEIDLRWGIPKEQVKSGAALPVCLGRIDDGRPYFLGLLGERYGSAMYPEQIPIACDRYPWVEKYQER
;
A
#
# COMPACT_ATOMS: atom_id res chain seq x y z
N MET A 1 18.38 -1.45 -31.12
CA MET A 1 16.96 -1.82 -31.07
C MET A 1 16.73 -2.51 -29.73
N SER A 2 16.39 -1.74 -28.71
CA SER A 2 16.08 -2.29 -27.38
C SER A 2 14.62 -2.74 -27.42
N THR A 3 14.40 -4.06 -27.43
CA THR A 3 13.09 -4.65 -27.23
C THR A 3 12.66 -4.28 -25.81
N ASP A 4 11.77 -3.29 -25.71
CA ASP A 4 11.13 -2.92 -24.45
C ASP A 4 10.17 -4.05 -24.09
N ILE A 5 10.69 -5.08 -23.40
CA ILE A 5 9.89 -6.14 -22.84
C ILE A 5 9.10 -5.49 -21.71
N GLN A 6 7.87 -5.05 -21.99
CA GLN A 6 6.92 -4.67 -20.95
C GLN A 6 6.84 -5.83 -19.96
N GLN A 7 7.43 -5.66 -18.78
CA GLN A 7 7.35 -6.65 -17.72
C GLN A 7 5.88 -6.81 -17.34
N ARG A 8 5.33 -8.01 -17.58
CA ARG A 8 3.97 -8.36 -17.15
C ARG A 8 3.99 -8.53 -15.65
N GLN A 9 3.59 -7.49 -14.92
CA GLN A 9 3.62 -7.46 -13.47
C GLN A 9 2.22 -7.26 -12.89
N VAL A 10 1.91 -8.00 -11.83
CA VAL A 10 0.75 -7.82 -10.97
C VAL A 10 1.24 -7.28 -9.64
N LYS A 11 0.73 -6.12 -9.23
CA LYS A 11 1.06 -5.49 -7.97
C LYS A 11 -0.15 -5.55 -7.05
N LEU A 12 0.07 -5.83 -5.77
CA LEU A 12 -0.95 -5.84 -4.73
C LEU A 12 -0.56 -4.87 -3.64
N PHE A 13 -1.33 -3.81 -3.43
CA PHE A 13 -1.18 -2.98 -2.24
C PHE A 13 -1.89 -3.60 -1.04
N ILE A 14 -1.20 -3.64 0.11
CA ILE A 14 -1.73 -4.18 1.35
C ILE A 14 -1.88 -3.06 2.36
N SER A 15 -3.12 -2.79 2.75
CA SER A 15 -3.48 -1.80 3.76
C SER A 15 -3.86 -2.51 5.06
N SER A 16 -3.34 -2.02 6.18
CA SER A 16 -3.77 -2.43 7.52
C SER A 16 -3.39 -1.35 8.53
N THR A 17 -3.78 -1.53 9.79
CA THR A 17 -3.16 -0.77 10.89
C THR A 17 -1.64 -1.04 10.93
N PHE A 18 -0.84 -0.04 11.28
CA PHE A 18 0.62 -0.17 11.39
C PHE A 18 1.05 -1.04 12.58
N GLN A 19 0.18 -1.20 13.57
CA GLN A 19 0.39 -2.05 14.73
C GLN A 19 -0.65 -3.18 14.72
N GLY A 20 -0.18 -4.41 14.92
CA GLY A 20 -0.99 -5.62 14.92
C GLY A 20 -1.05 -6.33 13.57
N LEU A 21 -1.90 -7.36 13.52
CA LEU A 21 -2.13 -8.25 12.38
C LEU A 21 -0.86 -8.97 11.88
N TYR A 22 0.09 -9.23 12.78
CA TYR A 22 1.37 -9.86 12.43
C TYR A 22 1.20 -11.31 11.98
N ASP A 23 0.32 -12.05 12.65
CA ASP A 23 0.08 -13.47 12.37
C ASP A 23 -0.69 -13.63 11.05
N GLU A 24 -1.69 -12.78 10.80
CA GLU A 24 -2.43 -12.73 9.54
C GLU A 24 -1.51 -12.39 8.38
N ARG A 25 -0.62 -11.40 8.56
CA ARG A 25 0.42 -11.07 7.57
C ARG A 25 1.43 -12.20 7.40
N ASP A 26 1.75 -12.94 8.45
CA ASP A 26 2.62 -14.10 8.37
C ASP A 26 1.98 -15.23 7.57
N VAL A 27 0.68 -15.46 7.71
CA VAL A 27 -0.06 -16.39 6.85
C VAL A 27 0.02 -15.95 5.39
N LEU A 28 -0.17 -14.66 5.12
CA LEU A 28 -0.02 -14.12 3.77
C LEU A 28 1.40 -14.38 3.22
N ALA A 29 2.44 -13.99 3.95
CA ALA A 29 3.83 -14.09 3.51
C ALA A 29 4.34 -15.54 3.41
N LYS A 30 3.94 -16.42 4.32
CA LYS A 30 4.47 -17.80 4.41
C LYS A 30 3.64 -18.81 3.61
N GLN A 31 2.36 -18.54 3.35
CA GLN A 31 1.45 -19.51 2.75
C GLN A 31 0.79 -19.00 1.47
N VAL A 32 0.22 -17.79 1.50
CA VAL A 32 -0.60 -17.28 0.37
C VAL A 32 0.27 -16.77 -0.78
N PHE A 33 1.20 -15.86 -0.51
CA PHE A 33 2.05 -15.23 -1.52
C PHE A 33 2.96 -16.23 -2.25
N PRO A 34 3.56 -17.25 -1.60
CA PRO A 34 4.28 -18.29 -2.31
C PRO A 34 3.44 -18.99 -3.39
N GLU A 35 2.17 -19.28 -3.10
CA GLU A 35 1.26 -19.92 -4.05
C GLU A 35 0.86 -18.96 -5.19
N ILE A 36 0.63 -17.68 -4.89
CA ILE A 36 0.35 -16.65 -5.92
C ILE A 36 1.56 -16.49 -6.83
N HIS A 37 2.77 -16.34 -6.28
CA HIS A 37 4.00 -16.30 -7.06
C HIS A 37 4.13 -17.52 -7.97
N ARG A 38 3.89 -18.73 -7.45
CA ARG A 38 3.95 -19.95 -8.25
C ARG A 38 3.01 -19.89 -9.45
N ARG A 39 1.76 -19.46 -9.26
CA ARG A 39 0.76 -19.30 -10.33
C ARG A 39 1.12 -18.20 -11.33
N CYS A 40 1.65 -17.06 -10.88
CA CYS A 40 2.07 -15.97 -11.75
C CYS A 40 3.30 -16.36 -12.59
N ARG A 41 4.31 -17.00 -11.98
CA ARG A 41 5.52 -17.48 -12.69
C ARG A 41 5.19 -18.47 -13.81
N GLN A 42 4.24 -19.38 -13.59
CA GLN A 42 3.75 -20.29 -14.64
C GLN A 42 3.21 -19.56 -15.89
N ARG A 43 2.79 -18.30 -15.73
CA ARG A 43 2.25 -17.45 -16.80
C ARG A 43 3.25 -16.40 -17.28
N LYS A 44 4.50 -16.45 -16.81
CA LYS A 44 5.55 -15.44 -17.05
C LYS A 44 5.08 -14.04 -16.61
N VAL A 45 4.46 -13.99 -15.44
CA VAL A 45 3.99 -12.76 -14.79
C VAL A 45 4.71 -12.64 -13.45
N ASP A 46 5.23 -11.46 -13.16
CA ASP A 46 5.78 -11.15 -11.84
C ASP A 46 4.66 -10.72 -10.89
N PHE A 47 4.79 -11.10 -9.63
CA PHE A 47 3.89 -10.67 -8.57
C PHE A 47 4.69 -9.87 -7.55
N VAL A 48 4.16 -8.72 -7.13
CA VAL A 48 4.80 -7.83 -6.17
C VAL A 48 3.79 -7.39 -5.12
N GLU A 49 4.14 -7.62 -3.87
CA GLU A 49 3.40 -7.19 -2.70
C GLU A 49 3.96 -5.86 -2.21
N ILE A 50 3.11 -4.84 -2.15
CA ILE A 50 3.43 -3.54 -1.58
C ILE A 50 2.88 -3.55 -0.15
N ASP A 51 3.66 -4.10 0.78
CA ASP A 51 3.32 -4.19 2.20
C ASP A 51 4.09 -3.14 3.03
N LEU A 52 3.37 -2.24 3.68
CA LEU A 52 3.93 -1.29 4.65
C LEU A 52 3.98 -1.90 6.06
N ARG A 53 4.37 -3.18 6.16
CA ARG A 53 4.38 -3.97 7.42
C ARG A 53 5.19 -3.32 8.54
N TRP A 54 6.29 -2.65 8.17
CA TRP A 54 7.15 -1.94 9.12
C TRP A 54 6.73 -0.48 9.34
N GLY A 55 5.61 -0.09 8.73
CA GLY A 55 5.04 1.24 8.79
C GLY A 55 5.82 2.28 7.99
N ILE A 56 5.32 3.52 8.12
CA ILE A 56 5.98 4.71 7.61
C ILE A 56 6.90 5.25 8.73
N PRO A 57 8.16 5.62 8.44
CA PRO A 57 9.06 6.23 9.41
C PRO A 57 8.39 7.39 10.16
N LYS A 58 8.59 7.47 11.48
CA LYS A 58 7.93 8.47 12.34
C LYS A 58 8.20 9.91 11.90
N GLU A 59 9.36 10.14 11.30
CA GLU A 59 9.82 11.40 10.76
C GLU A 59 8.94 11.85 9.59
N GLN A 60 8.56 10.92 8.71
CA GLN A 60 7.63 11.17 7.59
C GLN A 60 6.20 11.37 8.07
N VAL A 61 5.81 10.71 9.17
CA VAL A 61 4.52 10.96 9.83
C VAL A 61 4.47 12.38 10.39
N LYS A 62 5.52 12.81 11.10
CA LYS A 62 5.64 14.15 11.70
C LYS A 62 5.75 15.27 10.68
N SER A 63 6.35 15.02 9.52
CA SER A 63 6.48 16.03 8.45
C SER A 63 5.22 16.19 7.61
N GLY A 64 4.13 15.52 7.97
CA GLY A 64 2.89 15.53 7.21
C GLY A 64 2.90 14.67 5.92
N ALA A 65 3.98 13.93 5.66
CA ALA A 65 4.17 13.21 4.39
C ALA A 65 3.54 11.81 4.37
N ALA A 66 3.02 11.31 5.50
CA ALA A 66 2.45 9.97 5.58
C ALA A 66 1.28 9.74 4.61
N LEU A 67 0.33 10.69 4.53
CA LEU A 67 -0.83 10.59 3.64
C LEU A 67 -0.44 10.53 2.15
N PRO A 68 0.34 11.47 1.59
CA PRO A 68 0.74 11.39 0.19
C PRO A 68 1.59 10.14 -0.12
N VAL A 69 2.41 9.67 0.83
CA VAL A 69 3.13 8.40 0.69
C VAL A 69 2.16 7.23 0.59
N CYS A 70 1.18 7.11 1.50
CA CYS A 70 0.18 6.05 1.47
C CYS A 70 -0.61 6.04 0.15
N LEU A 71 -1.08 7.20 -0.31
CA LEU A 71 -1.83 7.32 -1.56
C LEU A 71 -0.95 6.96 -2.78
N GLY A 72 0.32 7.36 -2.78
CA GLY A 72 1.28 6.98 -3.81
C GLY A 72 1.48 5.46 -3.89
N ARG A 73 1.52 4.77 -2.75
CA ARG A 73 1.63 3.30 -2.72
C ARG A 73 0.37 2.61 -3.22
N ILE A 74 -0.81 3.19 -2.98
CA ILE A 74 -2.06 2.69 -3.55
C ILE A 74 -2.02 2.81 -5.07
N ASP A 75 -1.55 3.94 -5.60
CA ASP A 75 -1.39 4.14 -7.04
C ASP A 75 -0.40 3.14 -7.65
N ASP A 76 0.72 2.89 -6.98
CA ASP A 76 1.72 1.90 -7.40
C ASP A 76 1.13 0.49 -7.48
N GLY A 77 0.22 0.15 -6.56
CA GLY A 77 -0.40 -1.17 -6.42
C GLY A 77 -1.62 -1.41 -7.31
N ARG A 78 -2.07 -0.42 -8.08
CA ARG A 78 -3.26 -0.59 -8.93
C ARG A 78 -3.07 -1.76 -9.92
N PRO A 79 -4.15 -2.52 -10.21
CA PRO A 79 -5.52 -2.30 -9.74
C PRO A 79 -5.87 -3.03 -8.43
N TYR A 80 -4.94 -3.77 -7.81
CA TYR A 80 -5.29 -4.67 -6.72
C TYR A 80 -4.98 -4.07 -5.35
N PHE A 81 -5.97 -4.16 -4.46
CA PHE A 81 -5.92 -3.65 -3.10
C PHE A 81 -6.44 -4.73 -2.14
N LEU A 82 -5.70 -4.98 -1.08
CA LEU A 82 -6.11 -5.84 0.04
C LEU A 82 -6.16 -5.00 1.32
N GLY A 83 -7.35 -4.84 1.89
CA GLY A 83 -7.53 -4.22 3.20
C GLY A 83 -7.65 -5.29 4.29
N LEU A 84 -6.77 -5.25 5.28
CA LEU A 84 -6.85 -6.06 6.49
C LEU A 84 -7.40 -5.20 7.62
N LEU A 85 -8.59 -5.57 8.10
CA LEU A 85 -9.27 -4.89 9.20
C LEU A 85 -9.22 -5.77 10.44
N GLY A 86 -8.94 -5.14 11.59
CA GLY A 86 -8.97 -5.78 12.91
C GLY A 86 -9.83 -4.98 13.87
N GLU A 87 -9.54 -5.07 15.16
CA GLU A 87 -10.33 -4.42 16.22
C GLU A 87 -9.98 -2.94 16.46
N ARG A 88 -9.03 -2.39 15.70
CA ARG A 88 -8.54 -1.02 15.89
C ARG A 88 -8.78 -0.18 14.65
N TYR A 89 -9.21 1.05 14.88
CA TYR A 89 -9.14 2.10 13.88
C TYR A 89 -7.67 2.51 13.69
N GLY A 90 -7.27 2.72 12.43
CA GLY A 90 -5.96 3.27 12.11
C GLY A 90 -5.79 4.71 12.61
N SER A 91 -4.66 5.33 12.31
CA SER A 91 -4.47 6.75 12.60
C SER A 91 -5.39 7.60 11.73
N ALA A 92 -6.11 8.52 12.34
CA ALA A 92 -6.77 9.61 11.61
C ALA A 92 -5.70 10.49 10.95
N MET A 93 -6.07 11.13 9.83
CA MET A 93 -5.19 12.10 9.18
C MET A 93 -5.03 13.32 10.09
N TYR A 94 -3.80 13.79 10.26
CA TYR A 94 -3.60 15.07 10.92
C TYR A 94 -3.89 16.22 9.93
N PRO A 95 -4.51 17.33 10.36
CA PRO A 95 -4.89 18.43 9.48
C PRO A 95 -3.73 18.95 8.60
N GLU A 96 -2.50 18.94 9.11
CA GLU A 96 -1.30 19.36 8.38
C GLU A 96 -0.94 18.46 7.18
N GLN A 97 -1.43 17.22 7.15
CA GLN A 97 -1.18 16.27 6.06
C GLN A 97 -2.01 16.56 4.82
N ILE A 98 -3.16 17.22 4.99
CA ILE A 98 -4.14 17.37 3.92
C ILE A 98 -3.65 18.34 2.84
N PRO A 99 -3.17 19.56 3.16
CA PRO A 99 -2.64 20.47 2.13
C PRO A 99 -1.53 19.82 1.30
N ILE A 100 -0.63 19.06 1.94
CA ILE A 100 0.50 18.38 1.27
C ILE A 100 -0.01 17.29 0.31
N ALA A 101 -1.05 16.53 0.70
CA ALA A 101 -1.63 15.53 -0.17
C ALA A 101 -2.40 16.14 -1.35
N CYS A 102 -3.03 17.30 -1.15
CA CYS A 102 -3.84 17.96 -2.18
C CYS A 102 -3.04 18.33 -3.45
N ASP A 103 -1.73 18.57 -3.33
CA ASP A 103 -0.85 18.85 -4.48
C ASP A 103 -0.94 17.77 -5.58
N ARG A 104 -1.04 16.50 -5.16
CA ARG A 104 -1.15 15.34 -6.07
C ARG A 104 -2.55 14.73 -6.08
N TYR A 105 -3.29 14.89 -4.99
CA TYR A 105 -4.61 14.30 -4.77
C TYR A 105 -5.64 15.38 -4.37
N PRO A 106 -6.06 16.27 -5.28
CA PRO A 106 -6.92 17.42 -4.94
C PRO A 106 -8.26 17.04 -4.30
N TRP A 107 -8.75 15.82 -4.57
CA TRP A 107 -10.00 15.31 -4.01
C TRP A 107 -9.97 15.12 -2.49
N VAL A 108 -8.77 15.05 -1.88
CA VAL A 108 -8.59 14.87 -0.44
C VAL A 108 -9.18 16.05 0.35
N GLU A 109 -9.19 17.26 -0.22
CA GLU A 109 -9.75 18.46 0.40
C GLU A 109 -11.20 18.27 0.87
N LYS A 110 -11.99 17.45 0.15
CA LYS A 110 -13.40 17.16 0.48
C LYS A 110 -13.58 16.37 1.77
N TYR A 111 -12.51 15.84 2.34
CA TYR A 111 -12.51 14.97 3.51
C TYR A 111 -11.86 15.61 4.74
N GLN A 112 -11.60 16.93 4.72
CA GLN A 112 -10.98 17.66 5.85
C GLN A 112 -11.80 17.62 7.14
N GLU A 113 -13.12 17.49 7.05
CA GLU A 113 -14.05 17.61 8.18
C GLU A 113 -14.63 16.24 8.63
N ARG A 114 -14.11 15.12 8.12
CA ARG A 114 -14.57 13.75 8.43
C ARG A 114 -13.55 12.98 9.25
#